data_AF-A0A251QM90-F1
#
_entry.id   AF-A0A251QM90-F1
#
_cell.length_a   1.000
_cell.length_b   1.000
_cell.length_c   1.000
_cell.angle_alpha   90.00
_cell.angle_beta   90.00
_cell.angle_gamma   90.00
#
_symmetry.space_group_name_H-M   'P 1'
#
loop_
_entity.id
_entity.type
_entity.pdbx_description
1 polymer ?
#
loop_
_entity_poly.entity_id
_entity_poly.type
_entity_poly.pdbx_seq_one_letter_code
_entity_poly.pdbx_strand_id
1 'polypeptide(L)'
;MSAYGHQMEQQYSAHSLSSRGSGRRQSSYVMDSGFYMSSFASTIFIGALVTVGVILITLLIALTVMLQSCQSRSHGVIEIEKPSYDYNYCQIISLHVELNKVEADHFPSICRVVALQYIKEGQYARDLNSTVWMIQNYFSTLKRDGVDVVLMDIDDVLSSSPQYIKLLVDRDDQYGSSDCVEEAKQLKHVYILRLYMKLHASGWPLILLSRKPETQLNSSIEYLISAGFRAWSSLIMRR
;
A
#
# COMPACT_ATOMS: atom_id res chain seq x y z
N MET A 1 61.32 -26.94 -37.82
CA MET A 1 61.75 -28.33 -38.13
C MET A 1 60.74 -29.23 -37.43
N SER A 2 59.81 -29.86 -38.16
CA SER A 2 59.93 -31.24 -38.67
C SER A 2 60.01 -32.24 -37.50
N ALA A 3 59.28 -33.34 -37.41
CA ALA A 3 58.24 -34.00 -38.18
C ALA A 3 57.82 -35.24 -37.35
N TYR A 4 56.65 -35.78 -37.62
CA TYR A 4 56.31 -37.21 -37.59
C TYR A 4 56.99 -38.13 -36.55
N GLY A 5 56.16 -38.67 -35.66
CA GLY A 5 55.50 -39.93 -35.96
C GLY A 5 56.14 -41.22 -35.43
N HIS A 6 55.28 -42.24 -35.50
CA HIS A 6 55.52 -43.68 -35.34
C HIS A 6 55.61 -44.23 -33.92
N GLN A 7 55.12 -45.43 -33.62
CA GLN A 7 54.22 -46.43 -34.23
C GLN A 7 54.24 -47.61 -33.24
N MET A 8 53.40 -48.61 -33.52
CA MET A 8 53.34 -50.01 -33.05
C MET A 8 52.05 -50.18 -32.25
N GLU A 9 50.87 -50.44 -32.83
CA GLU A 9 50.53 -51.46 -33.83
C GLU A 9 51.19 -52.82 -33.54
N GLN A 10 50.42 -53.74 -32.95
CA GLN A 10 50.42 -55.10 -33.48
C GLN A 10 49.08 -55.82 -33.26
N GLN A 11 48.41 -56.02 -34.39
CA GLN A 11 47.33 -56.97 -34.65
C GLN A 11 47.79 -58.42 -34.48
N TYR A 12 46.85 -59.35 -34.73
CA TYR A 12 47.00 -60.79 -35.03
C TYR A 12 46.90 -61.73 -33.80
N SER A 13 46.06 -62.77 -33.74
CA SER A 13 45.17 -63.42 -34.73
C SER A 13 44.12 -64.23 -33.99
N ALA A 14 42.94 -64.38 -34.60
CA ALA A 14 42.05 -65.49 -34.31
C ALA A 14 42.70 -66.81 -34.76
N HIS A 15 42.90 -67.74 -33.83
CA HIS A 15 43.25 -69.12 -34.15
C HIS A 15 42.08 -70.04 -33.76
N SER A 16 41.46 -70.59 -34.78
CA SER A 16 40.51 -71.69 -34.71
C SER A 16 41.24 -73.00 -34.38
N LEU A 17 40.85 -73.69 -33.32
CA LEU A 17 41.10 -75.12 -33.15
C LEU A 17 39.87 -75.80 -32.55
N SER A 18 39.27 -76.67 -33.36
CA SER A 18 38.23 -77.61 -32.97
C SER A 18 38.77 -78.67 -32.01
N SER A 19 37.87 -79.24 -31.21
CA SER A 19 37.80 -80.67 -30.82
C SER A 19 37.64 -80.87 -29.31
N ARG A 20 36.38 -81.20 -28.96
CA ARG A 20 36.01 -82.41 -28.19
C ARG A 20 36.48 -82.48 -26.73
N GLY A 21 35.49 -82.48 -25.84
CA GLY A 21 35.63 -83.18 -24.56
C GLY A 21 35.01 -82.46 -23.38
N SER A 22 33.77 -82.83 -23.07
CA SER A 22 33.26 -83.08 -21.72
C SER A 22 33.60 -82.11 -20.59
N GLY A 23 32.54 -81.45 -20.09
CA GLY A 23 32.33 -81.27 -18.66
C GLY A 23 33.13 -80.16 -18.00
N ARG A 24 32.55 -78.95 -17.96
CA ARG A 24 32.83 -78.02 -16.87
C ARG A 24 31.70 -77.01 -16.72
N ARG A 25 31.21 -76.91 -15.49
CA ARG A 25 30.20 -75.96 -15.01
C ARG A 25 30.42 -74.58 -15.61
N GLN A 26 29.40 -74.06 -16.28
CA GLN A 26 29.31 -72.67 -16.71
C GLN A 26 29.20 -71.80 -15.45
N SER A 27 30.34 -71.39 -14.92
CA SER A 27 30.42 -70.30 -13.95
C SER A 27 30.21 -69.01 -14.73
N SER A 28 29.03 -68.42 -14.64
CA SER A 28 28.81 -67.05 -15.10
C SER A 28 29.78 -66.14 -14.35
N TYR A 29 30.77 -65.59 -15.04
CA TYR A 29 31.52 -64.44 -14.53
C TYR A 29 30.54 -63.26 -14.51
N VAL A 30 29.96 -62.98 -13.35
CA VAL A 30 29.35 -61.67 -13.11
C VAL A 30 30.53 -60.69 -13.12
N MET A 31 30.65 -59.92 -14.20
CA MET A 31 31.48 -58.72 -14.20
C MET A 31 30.85 -57.78 -13.17
N ASP A 32 31.38 -57.84 -11.95
CA ASP A 32 31.04 -56.87 -10.91
C ASP A 32 31.67 -55.55 -11.38
N SER A 33 30.86 -54.70 -12.02
CA SER A 33 31.26 -53.36 -12.43
C SER A 33 31.33 -52.47 -11.18
N GLY A 34 32.29 -52.76 -10.31
CA GLY A 34 32.61 -51.97 -9.13
C GLY A 34 33.48 -50.78 -9.53
N PHE A 35 33.04 -49.57 -9.19
CA PHE A 35 33.90 -48.40 -9.24
C PHE A 35 34.89 -48.47 -8.07
N TYR A 36 36.10 -48.97 -8.31
CA TYR A 36 37.17 -48.99 -7.32
C TYR A 36 37.78 -47.59 -7.21
N MET A 37 37.32 -46.84 -6.21
CA MET A 37 37.86 -45.53 -5.89
C MET A 37 38.91 -45.64 -4.78
N SER A 38 40.02 -44.91 -4.88
CA SER A 38 41.04 -44.91 -3.83
C SER A 38 40.43 -44.42 -2.51
N SER A 39 40.96 -44.93 -1.37
CA SER A 39 40.45 -44.58 -0.04
C SER A 39 40.34 -43.06 0.16
N PHE A 40 41.33 -42.30 -0.32
CA PHE A 40 41.32 -40.84 -0.29
C PHE A 40 40.16 -40.22 -1.09
N ALA A 41 39.93 -40.67 -2.33
CA ALA A 41 38.84 -40.16 -3.16
C ALA A 41 37.45 -40.52 -2.61
N SER A 42 37.31 -41.69 -1.97
CA SER A 42 36.06 -42.08 -1.29
C SER A 42 35.74 -41.16 -0.11
N THR A 43 36.74 -40.77 0.68
CA THR A 43 36.54 -39.84 1.81
C THR A 43 36.15 -38.44 1.36
N ILE A 44 36.71 -37.96 0.24
CA ILE A 44 36.35 -36.66 -0.34
C ILE A 44 34.89 -36.70 -0.83
N PHE A 45 34.50 -37.77 -1.52
CA PHE A 45 33.14 -37.89 -2.05
C PHE A 45 32.09 -37.97 -0.94
N ILE A 46 32.33 -38.78 0.08
CA ILE A 46 31.44 -38.88 1.25
C ILE A 46 31.40 -37.55 2.00
N GLY A 47 32.55 -36.90 2.20
CA GLY A 47 32.63 -35.58 2.81
C GLY A 47 31.82 -34.53 2.06
N ALA A 48 31.91 -34.50 0.73
CA ALA A 48 31.13 -33.60 -0.12
C ALA A 48 29.61 -33.86 -0.04
N LEU A 49 29.19 -35.12 0.01
CA LEU A 49 27.77 -35.46 0.16
C LEU A 49 27.22 -35.01 1.53
N VAL A 50 28.00 -35.21 2.59
CA VAL A 50 27.61 -34.78 3.94
C VAL A 50 27.52 -33.27 4.02
N THR A 51 28.47 -32.53 3.47
CA THR A 51 28.44 -31.06 3.50
C THR A 51 27.27 -30.51 2.69
N VAL A 52 26.99 -31.04 1.50
CA VAL A 52 25.81 -30.66 0.71
C VAL A 52 24.52 -30.99 1.47
N GLY A 53 24.43 -32.16 2.11
CA GLY A 53 23.29 -32.54 2.93
C GLY A 53 23.04 -31.57 4.09
N VAL A 54 24.09 -31.20 4.82
CA VAL A 54 24.00 -30.21 5.90
C VAL A 54 23.57 -28.85 5.36
N ILE A 55 24.13 -28.39 4.24
CA ILE A 55 23.75 -27.12 3.61
C ILE A 55 22.26 -27.11 3.25
N LEU A 56 21.76 -28.17 2.61
CA LEU A 56 20.34 -28.27 2.24
C LEU A 56 19.42 -28.25 3.47
N ILE A 57 19.77 -28.96 4.55
CA ILE A 57 19.00 -28.96 5.79
C ILE A 57 19.01 -27.56 6.42
N THR A 58 20.16 -26.90 6.49
CA THR A 58 20.24 -25.54 7.05
C THR A 58 19.44 -24.53 6.24
N LEU A 59 19.41 -24.68 4.91
CA LEU A 59 18.61 -23.83 4.02
C LEU A 59 17.11 -24.06 4.23
N LEU A 60 16.68 -25.32 4.38
CA LEU A 60 15.29 -25.66 4.71
C LEU A 60 14.88 -25.05 6.05
N ILE A 61 15.70 -25.20 7.10
CA ILE A 61 15.42 -24.62 8.41
C ILE A 61 15.33 -23.09 8.31
N ALA A 62 16.30 -22.43 7.67
CA ALA A 62 16.28 -20.97 7.48
C ALA A 62 15.03 -20.50 6.72
N LEU A 63 14.64 -21.22 5.67
CA LEU A 63 13.43 -20.91 4.90
C LEU A 63 12.16 -21.08 5.74
N THR A 64 12.05 -22.16 6.53
CA THR A 64 10.91 -22.37 7.43
C THR A 64 10.81 -21.30 8.51
N VAL A 65 11.94 -20.88 9.10
CA VAL A 65 11.97 -19.80 10.10
C VAL A 65 11.61 -18.45 9.47
N MET A 66 12.09 -18.16 8.26
CA MET A 66 11.72 -16.94 7.52
C MET A 66 10.24 -16.92 7.16
N LEU A 67 9.70 -18.05 6.67
CA LEU A 67 8.27 -18.22 6.39
C LEU A 67 7.43 -18.05 7.66
N GLN A 68 7.84 -18.66 8.76
CA GLN A 68 7.17 -18.54 10.05
C GLN A 68 7.31 -17.14 10.64
N SER A 69 8.42 -16.45 10.41
CA SER A 69 8.61 -15.04 10.81
C SER A 69 7.70 -14.10 9.99
N CYS A 70 7.58 -14.32 8.69
CA CYS A 70 6.61 -13.61 7.84
C CYS A 70 5.17 -13.91 8.27
N GLN A 71 4.84 -15.17 8.50
CA GLN A 71 3.52 -15.61 8.92
C GLN A 71 3.15 -15.09 10.32
N SER A 72 4.09 -15.08 11.26
CA SER A 72 3.90 -14.52 12.61
C SER A 72 3.77 -13.00 12.60
N ARG A 73 4.49 -12.29 11.71
CA ARG A 73 4.27 -10.86 11.44
C ARG A 73 2.91 -10.57 10.82
N SER A 74 2.33 -11.51 10.05
CA SER A 74 0.99 -11.40 9.47
C SER A 74 -0.10 -12.09 10.28
N HIS A 75 0.20 -12.57 11.50
CA HIS A 75 -0.75 -13.26 12.38
C HIS A 75 -1.42 -12.32 13.39
N GLY A 76 -1.28 -11.01 13.22
CA GLY A 76 -2.42 -10.16 13.53
C GLY A 76 -3.54 -10.60 12.60
N VAL A 77 -4.68 -11.02 13.14
CA VAL A 77 -5.89 -11.29 12.37
C VAL A 77 -6.21 -10.01 11.58
N ILE A 78 -5.71 -9.92 10.34
CA ILE A 78 -6.33 -9.09 9.34
C ILE A 78 -7.45 -9.98 8.84
N GLU A 79 -8.58 -9.95 9.54
CA GLU A 79 -9.85 -10.14 8.86
C GLU A 79 -9.83 -9.10 7.74
N ILE A 80 -9.50 -9.53 6.53
CA ILE A 80 -9.94 -8.80 5.34
C ILE A 80 -11.44 -9.06 5.32
N GLU A 81 -12.15 -8.34 6.20
CA GLU A 81 -13.59 -8.24 6.17
C GLU A 81 -13.90 -7.82 4.76
N LYS A 82 -14.43 -8.75 3.95
CA LYS A 82 -14.84 -8.41 2.60
C LYS A 82 -15.83 -7.27 2.77
N PRO A 83 -15.54 -6.06 2.27
CA PRO A 83 -16.44 -4.95 2.47
C PRO A 83 -17.82 -5.39 1.98
N SER A 84 -18.84 -5.19 2.83
CA SER A 84 -20.23 -5.46 2.46
C SER A 84 -20.50 -4.81 1.09
N TYR A 85 -21.37 -5.43 0.28
CA TYR A 85 -21.82 -4.84 -0.98
C TYR A 85 -22.21 -3.36 -0.80
N ASP A 86 -22.86 -3.06 0.33
CA ASP A 86 -23.27 -1.71 0.73
C ASP A 86 -22.06 -0.78 0.97
N TYR A 87 -20.97 -1.26 1.56
CA TYR A 87 -19.75 -0.47 1.77
C TYR A 87 -19.11 -0.06 0.45
N ASN A 88 -18.93 -1.01 -0.48
CA ASN A 88 -18.35 -0.72 -1.78
C ASN A 88 -19.22 0.23 -2.61
N TYR A 89 -20.54 0.01 -2.58
CA TYR A 89 -21.51 0.90 -3.22
C TYR A 89 -21.38 2.33 -2.66
N CYS A 90 -21.33 2.48 -1.34
CA CYS A 90 -21.24 3.78 -0.70
C CYS A 90 -19.89 4.48 -0.92
N GLN A 91 -18.79 3.75 -1.03
CA GLN A 91 -17.50 4.33 -1.43
C GLN A 91 -17.55 4.89 -2.86
N ILE A 92 -18.13 4.14 -3.81
CA ILE A 92 -18.25 4.59 -5.21
C ILE A 92 -19.13 5.84 -5.27
N ILE A 93 -20.26 5.86 -4.57
CA ILE A 93 -21.14 7.03 -4.50
C ILE A 93 -20.43 8.21 -3.85
N SER A 94 -19.72 8.02 -2.74
CA SER A 94 -18.94 9.08 -2.10
C SER A 94 -17.93 9.69 -3.06
N LEU A 95 -17.16 8.87 -3.78
CA LEU A 95 -16.23 9.34 -4.79
C LEU A 95 -16.94 10.09 -5.93
N HIS A 96 -18.10 9.58 -6.37
CA HIS A 96 -18.87 10.21 -7.43
C HIS A 96 -19.39 11.60 -7.02
N VAL A 97 -19.86 11.75 -5.78
CA VAL A 97 -20.32 13.03 -5.20
C VAL A 97 -19.18 14.05 -5.16
N GLU A 98 -18.01 13.64 -4.66
CA GLU A 98 -16.82 14.51 -4.57
C GLU A 98 -16.36 15.01 -5.95
N LEU A 99 -16.41 14.15 -6.97
CA LEU A 99 -15.90 14.48 -8.31
C LEU A 99 -16.91 15.21 -9.20
N ASN A 100 -18.21 14.96 -9.05
CA ASN A 100 -19.22 15.38 -10.03
C ASN A 100 -20.24 16.40 -9.51
N LYS A 101 -20.06 16.96 -8.30
CA LYS A 101 -20.99 17.94 -7.71
C LYS A 101 -22.45 17.46 -7.77
N VAL A 102 -22.68 16.23 -7.34
CA VAL A 102 -24.02 15.64 -7.29
C VAL A 102 -24.82 16.34 -6.19
N GLU A 103 -26.07 16.69 -6.48
CA GLU A 103 -26.98 17.31 -5.50
C GLU A 103 -27.24 16.36 -4.32
N ALA A 104 -27.28 16.92 -3.11
CA ALA A 104 -27.30 16.15 -1.85
C ALA A 104 -28.56 15.31 -1.64
N ASP A 105 -29.61 15.57 -2.41
CA ASP A 105 -30.88 14.84 -2.44
C ASP A 105 -30.75 13.43 -3.03
N HIS A 106 -29.68 13.14 -3.76
CA HIS A 106 -29.41 11.82 -4.36
C HIS A 106 -28.56 10.90 -3.46
N PHE A 107 -28.21 11.30 -2.23
CA PHE A 107 -27.37 10.48 -1.36
C PHE A 107 -28.16 9.29 -0.74
N PRO A 108 -27.78 8.03 -1.01
CA PRO A 108 -28.52 6.87 -0.53
C PRO A 108 -28.50 6.77 1.00
N SER A 109 -29.67 6.51 1.61
CA SER A 109 -29.79 6.38 3.07
C SER A 109 -28.93 5.25 3.64
N ILE A 110 -28.72 4.17 2.89
CA ILE A 110 -27.84 3.05 3.25
C ILE A 110 -26.39 3.51 3.52
N CYS A 111 -25.94 4.59 2.88
CA CYS A 111 -24.59 5.12 3.03
C CYS A 111 -24.39 5.98 4.27
N ARG A 112 -25.46 6.30 5.00
CA ARG A 112 -25.38 7.00 6.29
C ARG A 112 -24.53 6.23 7.29
N VAL A 113 -24.80 4.93 7.45
CA VAL A 113 -24.09 4.09 8.43
C VAL A 113 -22.61 4.02 8.08
N VAL A 114 -22.30 3.83 6.80
CA VAL A 114 -20.92 3.79 6.28
C VAL A 114 -20.21 5.12 6.52
N ALA A 115 -20.87 6.26 6.29
CA ALA A 115 -20.30 7.58 6.54
C ALA A 115 -20.02 7.84 8.03
N LEU A 116 -20.92 7.43 8.93
CA LEU A 116 -20.71 7.54 10.37
C LEU A 116 -19.54 6.66 10.83
N GLN A 117 -19.43 5.44 10.31
CA GLN A 117 -18.31 4.54 10.59
C GLN A 117 -16.99 5.14 10.09
N TYR A 118 -16.95 5.69 8.88
CA TYR A 118 -15.78 6.37 8.31
C TYR A 118 -15.27 7.54 9.19
N ILE A 119 -16.18 8.25 9.87
CA ILE A 119 -15.82 9.27 10.86
C ILE A 119 -15.34 8.63 12.16
N LYS A 120 -16.13 7.72 12.76
CA LYS A 120 -15.84 7.10 14.08
C LYS A 120 -14.55 6.29 14.10
N GLU A 121 -14.22 5.62 13.02
CA GLU A 121 -12.97 4.85 12.87
C GLU A 121 -11.74 5.75 12.64
N GLY A 122 -11.95 7.07 12.56
CA GLY A 122 -10.89 8.07 12.39
C GLY A 122 -10.35 8.15 10.97
N GLN A 123 -10.97 7.45 10.02
CA GLN A 123 -10.53 7.45 8.63
C GLN A 123 -10.68 8.84 8.00
N TYR A 124 -11.78 9.53 8.30
CA TYR A 124 -11.97 10.93 7.94
C TYR A 124 -10.84 11.86 8.45
N ALA A 125 -10.40 11.68 9.70
CA ALA A 125 -9.31 12.47 10.26
C ALA A 125 -7.96 12.18 9.59
N ARG A 126 -7.71 10.92 9.21
CA ARG A 126 -6.50 10.51 8.47
C ARG A 126 -6.46 11.13 7.08
N ASP A 127 -7.59 11.16 6.39
CA ASP A 127 -7.70 11.74 5.05
C ASP A 127 -7.54 13.26 5.07
N LEU A 128 -8.13 13.94 6.06
CA LEU A 128 -7.88 15.37 6.32
C LEU A 128 -6.40 15.65 6.58
N ASN A 129 -5.77 14.87 7.45
CA ASN A 129 -4.35 15.05 7.78
C ASN A 129 -3.45 14.82 6.56
N SER A 130 -3.74 13.79 5.76
CA SER A 130 -3.00 13.48 4.53
C SER A 130 -3.14 14.58 3.49
N THR A 131 -4.36 15.12 3.33
CA THR A 131 -4.64 16.26 2.44
C THR A 131 -3.86 17.49 2.86
N VAL A 132 -3.93 17.86 4.15
CA VAL A 132 -3.18 19.01 4.70
C VAL A 132 -1.67 18.82 4.54
N TRP A 133 -1.16 17.62 4.79
CA TRP A 133 0.25 17.30 4.61
C TRP A 133 0.69 17.43 3.15
N MET A 134 -0.10 16.90 2.21
CA MET A 134 0.19 16.99 0.78
C MET A 134 0.24 18.45 0.31
N ILE A 135 -0.73 19.27 0.73
CA ILE A 135 -0.77 20.71 0.41
C ILE A 135 0.49 21.41 0.97
N GLN A 136 0.82 21.17 2.24
CA GLN A 136 2.00 21.78 2.86
C GLN A 136 3.29 21.38 2.14
N ASN A 137 3.43 20.10 1.80
CA ASN A 137 4.59 19.61 1.07
C ASN A 137 4.69 20.29 -0.31
N TYR A 138 3.59 20.36 -1.06
CA TYR A 138 3.56 21.07 -2.34
C TYR A 138 4.05 22.53 -2.21
N PHE A 139 3.45 23.31 -1.32
CA PHE A 139 3.83 24.71 -1.12
C PHE A 139 5.26 24.89 -0.62
N SER A 140 5.83 23.92 0.10
CA SER A 140 7.23 23.97 0.55
C SER A 140 8.24 23.83 -0.59
N THR A 141 7.84 23.26 -1.73
CA THR A 141 8.70 23.07 -2.90
C THR A 141 8.67 24.26 -3.88
N LEU A 142 7.69 25.14 -3.74
CA LEU A 142 7.51 26.27 -4.66
C LEU A 142 8.51 27.38 -4.37
N LYS A 143 9.10 27.92 -5.44
CA LYS A 143 9.85 29.18 -5.39
C LYS A 143 8.89 30.31 -5.73
N ARG A 144 8.96 31.38 -4.95
CA ARG A 144 8.05 32.52 -5.10
C ARG A 144 8.59 33.51 -6.12
N ASP A 145 7.71 33.98 -6.99
CA ASP A 145 8.03 35.03 -7.97
C ASP A 145 7.48 36.41 -7.58
N GLY A 146 6.71 36.47 -6.48
CA GLY A 146 6.18 37.70 -5.89
C GLY A 146 4.76 38.04 -6.32
N VAL A 147 4.17 37.33 -7.29
CA VAL A 147 2.75 37.46 -7.68
C VAL A 147 1.90 36.29 -7.24
N ASP A 148 2.51 35.22 -6.73
CA ASP A 148 1.80 34.04 -6.26
C ASP A 148 0.88 34.32 -5.05
N VAL A 149 -0.36 33.84 -5.15
CA VAL A 149 -1.39 33.93 -4.10
C VAL A 149 -2.06 32.58 -3.90
N VAL A 150 -2.59 32.35 -2.68
CA VAL A 150 -3.42 31.18 -2.41
C VAL A 150 -4.88 31.61 -2.34
N LEU A 151 -5.70 31.02 -3.20
CA LEU A 151 -7.15 31.15 -3.16
C LEU A 151 -7.72 30.04 -2.27
N MET A 152 -8.56 30.41 -1.30
CA MET A 152 -9.19 29.46 -0.39
C MET A 152 -10.70 29.68 -0.36
N ASP A 153 -11.47 28.66 -0.75
CA ASP A 153 -12.91 28.63 -0.50
C ASP A 153 -13.17 28.44 1.00
N ILE A 154 -14.07 29.25 1.55
CA ILE A 154 -14.39 29.25 2.97
C ILE A 154 -15.82 28.80 3.26
N ASP A 155 -16.68 28.62 2.27
CA ASP A 155 -18.08 28.32 2.54
C ASP A 155 -18.23 26.97 3.24
N ASP A 156 -17.60 25.92 2.73
CA ASP A 156 -17.72 24.59 3.32
C ASP A 156 -16.74 24.36 4.48
N VAL A 157 -15.88 25.34 4.76
CA VAL A 157 -14.95 25.36 5.91
C VAL A 157 -15.64 25.94 7.16
N LEU A 158 -16.56 26.89 6.93
CA LEU A 158 -17.12 27.78 7.94
C LEU A 158 -18.65 27.73 8.03
N SER A 159 -19.32 27.00 7.14
CA SER A 159 -20.78 27.03 7.11
C SER A 159 -21.40 26.05 8.10
N SER A 160 -22.32 26.62 8.87
CA SER A 160 -23.47 26.01 9.51
C SER A 160 -24.51 25.46 8.51
N SER A 161 -24.25 25.38 7.21
CA SER A 161 -25.16 24.78 6.23
C SER A 161 -24.92 23.28 6.12
N PRO A 162 -25.88 22.45 6.55
CA PRO A 162 -25.70 21.03 6.69
C PRO A 162 -26.61 20.35 5.68
N GLN A 163 -26.66 20.66 4.38
CA GLN A 163 -27.71 20.00 3.56
C GLN A 163 -27.55 18.47 3.57
N TYR A 164 -26.31 17.98 3.47
CA TYR A 164 -25.95 16.59 3.75
C TYR A 164 -26.29 16.19 5.20
N ILE A 165 -25.80 16.96 6.19
CA ILE A 165 -25.87 16.61 7.62
C ILE A 165 -27.28 16.72 8.22
N LYS A 166 -28.08 17.67 7.76
CA LYS A 166 -29.47 17.91 8.13
C LYS A 166 -30.32 16.78 7.59
N LEU A 167 -30.06 16.29 6.37
CA LEU A 167 -30.68 15.06 5.90
C LEU A 167 -30.26 13.85 6.74
N LEU A 168 -29.01 13.79 7.23
CA LEU A 168 -28.54 12.76 8.14
C LEU A 168 -29.16 12.85 9.55
N VAL A 169 -29.44 14.06 10.05
CA VAL A 169 -29.90 14.33 11.42
C VAL A 169 -31.43 14.38 11.53
N ASP A 170 -32.17 15.02 10.61
CA ASP A 170 -33.64 15.20 10.69
C ASP A 170 -34.45 13.89 10.54
N ARG A 171 -33.82 12.78 10.14
CA ARG A 171 -34.55 11.52 9.86
C ARG A 171 -34.38 10.43 10.90
N ASP A 172 -33.49 10.57 11.89
CA ASP A 172 -33.23 9.42 12.77
C ASP A 172 -32.57 9.82 14.11
N ASP A 173 -33.39 10.32 15.05
CA ASP A 173 -32.99 10.53 16.46
C ASP A 173 -32.70 9.21 17.21
N GLN A 174 -32.71 8.06 16.52
CA GLN A 174 -32.62 6.74 17.15
C GLN A 174 -31.18 6.20 17.30
N TYR A 175 -30.17 6.84 16.68
CA TYR A 175 -28.80 6.30 16.64
C TYR A 175 -27.70 7.31 17.03
N GLY A 176 -27.84 8.08 18.11
CA GLY A 176 -26.74 8.85 18.74
C GLY A 176 -25.85 9.66 17.77
N SER A 177 -26.43 10.14 16.66
CA SER A 177 -25.72 10.50 15.43
C SER A 177 -25.32 11.96 15.35
N SER A 178 -25.87 12.83 16.21
CA SER A 178 -25.59 14.27 16.19
C SER A 178 -24.15 14.60 16.61
N ASP A 179 -23.62 13.86 17.60
CA ASP A 179 -22.32 14.14 18.22
C ASP A 179 -21.16 13.86 17.25
N CYS A 180 -21.14 12.67 16.66
CA CYS A 180 -20.14 12.25 15.67
C CYS A 180 -20.05 13.20 14.46
N VAL A 181 -21.19 13.72 14.02
CA VAL A 181 -21.22 14.63 12.87
C VAL A 181 -20.70 16.02 13.24
N GLU A 182 -20.97 16.48 14.47
CA GLU A 182 -20.42 17.74 14.97
C GLU A 182 -18.91 17.63 15.22
N GLU A 183 -18.44 16.49 15.75
CA GLU A 183 -17.01 16.17 15.85
C GLU A 183 -16.31 16.24 14.48
N ALA A 184 -16.93 15.69 13.43
CA ALA A 184 -16.39 15.77 12.07
C ALA A 184 -16.27 17.22 11.56
N LYS A 185 -17.26 18.08 11.85
CA LYS A 185 -17.17 19.51 11.49
C LYS A 185 -16.04 20.20 12.25
N GLN A 186 -15.94 19.94 13.55
CA GLN A 186 -14.89 20.51 14.39
C GLN A 186 -13.51 20.06 13.92
N LEU A 187 -13.33 18.77 13.59
CA LEU A 187 -12.09 18.26 13.03
C LEU A 187 -11.72 18.98 11.74
N LYS A 188 -12.64 19.07 10.77
CA LYS A 188 -12.42 19.80 9.52
C LYS A 188 -11.98 21.24 9.77
N HIS A 189 -12.69 21.94 10.65
CA HIS A 189 -12.38 23.31 11.03
C HIS A 189 -10.94 23.43 11.57
N VAL A 190 -10.55 22.58 12.51
CA VAL A 190 -9.20 22.57 13.12
C VAL A 190 -8.11 22.32 12.07
N TYR A 191 -8.30 21.33 11.19
CA TYR A 191 -7.31 21.00 10.15
C TYR A 191 -7.14 22.13 9.15
N ILE A 192 -8.23 22.76 8.70
CA ILE A 192 -8.17 23.86 7.73
C ILE A 192 -7.62 25.13 8.37
N LEU A 193 -8.01 25.46 9.61
CA LEU A 193 -7.41 26.58 10.34
C LEU A 193 -5.90 26.39 10.53
N ARG A 194 -5.46 25.17 10.85
CA ARG A 194 -4.02 24.86 10.94
C ARG A 194 -3.31 25.04 9.62
N LEU A 195 -3.90 24.59 8.51
CA LEU A 195 -3.36 24.79 7.17
C LEU A 195 -3.25 26.29 6.84
N TYR A 196 -4.33 27.04 7.06
CA TYR A 196 -4.39 28.48 6.89
C TYR A 196 -3.25 29.19 7.63
N MET A 197 -3.07 28.89 8.91
CA MET A 197 -2.03 29.51 9.74
C MET A 197 -0.62 29.16 9.25
N LYS A 198 -0.38 27.93 8.79
CA LYS A 198 0.94 27.57 8.24
C LYS A 198 1.24 28.26 6.92
N LEU A 199 0.26 28.36 6.03
CA LEU A 199 0.43 29.07 4.75
C LEU A 199 0.69 30.56 5.00
N HIS A 200 -0.09 31.18 5.87
CA HIS A 200 0.11 32.57 6.28
C HIS A 200 1.49 32.79 6.93
N ALA A 201 1.90 31.93 7.87
CA ALA A 201 3.22 32.03 8.52
C ALA A 201 4.39 31.81 7.54
N SER A 202 4.17 31.08 6.45
CA SER A 202 5.12 30.92 5.35
C SER A 202 5.08 32.11 4.36
N GLY A 203 4.36 33.17 4.72
CA GLY A 203 4.25 34.43 3.99
C GLY A 203 3.31 34.40 2.78
N TRP A 204 2.52 33.34 2.57
CA TRP A 204 1.62 33.26 1.42
C TRP A 204 0.46 34.26 1.59
N PRO A 205 0.22 35.16 0.62
CA PRO A 205 -0.98 35.99 0.62
C PRO A 205 -2.20 35.09 0.42
N LEU A 206 -3.17 35.18 1.34
CA LEU A 206 -4.38 34.36 1.32
C LEU A 206 -5.56 35.21 0.87
N ILE A 207 -6.21 34.81 -0.21
CA ILE A 207 -7.47 35.41 -0.68
C ILE A 207 -8.59 34.41 -0.42
N LEU A 208 -9.60 34.86 0.30
CA LEU A 208 -10.74 34.03 0.67
C LEU A 208 -11.87 34.22 -0.34
N LEU A 209 -12.51 33.12 -0.75
CA LEU A 209 -13.63 33.10 -1.67
C LEU A 209 -14.88 32.58 -0.95
N SER A 210 -16.01 33.27 -1.12
CA SER A 210 -17.30 32.83 -0.60
C SER A 210 -18.41 33.04 -1.64
N ARG A 211 -19.30 32.06 -1.74
CA ARG A 211 -20.54 32.07 -2.53
C ARG A 211 -21.65 32.87 -1.85
N LYS A 212 -21.47 33.27 -0.58
CA LYS A 212 -22.42 34.15 0.11
C LYS A 212 -22.51 35.50 -0.62
N PRO A 213 -23.70 36.13 -0.63
CA PRO A 213 -23.87 37.43 -1.27
C PRO A 213 -23.08 38.52 -0.54
N GLU A 214 -22.62 39.53 -1.27
CA GLU A 214 -21.85 40.67 -0.74
C GLU A 214 -22.61 41.42 0.38
N THR A 215 -23.94 41.36 0.39
CA THR A 215 -24.78 41.89 1.48
C THR A 215 -24.49 41.27 2.85
N GLN A 216 -23.85 40.08 2.90
CA GLN A 216 -23.45 39.39 4.13
C GLN A 216 -21.96 39.57 4.49
N LEU A 217 -21.27 40.54 3.87
CA LEU A 217 -19.83 40.77 4.06
C LEU A 217 -19.46 40.96 5.54
N ASN A 218 -20.10 41.91 6.23
CA ASN A 218 -19.75 42.22 7.61
C ASN A 218 -19.95 41.03 8.54
N SER A 219 -21.08 40.32 8.43
CA SER A 219 -21.34 39.11 9.20
C SER A 219 -20.36 37.98 8.90
N SER A 220 -19.89 37.87 7.64
CA SER A 220 -18.92 36.86 7.25
C SER A 220 -17.54 37.17 7.81
N ILE A 221 -17.14 38.44 7.84
CA ILE A 221 -15.88 38.91 8.46
C ILE A 221 -15.89 38.63 9.97
N GLU A 222 -16.96 38.99 10.67
CA GLU A 222 -17.08 38.71 12.12
C GLU A 222 -17.01 37.22 12.42
N TYR A 223 -17.69 36.41 11.58
CA TYR A 223 -17.65 34.96 11.71
C TYR A 223 -16.23 34.40 11.46
N LEU A 224 -15.54 34.85 10.41
CA LEU A 224 -14.15 34.45 10.13
C LEU A 224 -13.22 34.74 11.31
N ILE A 225 -13.31 35.95 11.87
CA ILE A 225 -12.49 36.39 13.01
C ILE A 225 -12.76 35.55 14.26
N SER A 226 -14.04 35.25 14.54
CA SER A 226 -14.43 34.42 15.68
C SER A 226 -14.02 32.95 15.49
N ALA A 227 -14.04 32.47 14.24
CA ALA A 227 -13.52 31.18 13.81
C ALA A 227 -11.97 31.11 13.75
N GLY A 228 -11.27 32.19 14.13
CA GLY A 228 -9.81 32.22 14.23
C GLY A 228 -9.08 32.54 12.92
N PHE A 229 -9.77 32.68 11.80
CA PHE A 229 -9.17 33.14 10.54
C PHE A 229 -8.91 34.64 10.65
N ARG A 230 -7.68 35.09 10.34
CA ARG A 230 -7.26 36.50 10.45
C ARG A 230 -6.14 36.79 9.46
N ALA A 231 -5.95 38.06 9.12
CA ALA A 231 -4.86 38.51 8.24
C ALA A 231 -4.91 37.92 6.81
N TRP A 232 -6.11 37.69 6.28
CA TRP A 232 -6.28 37.46 4.84
C TRP A 232 -6.05 38.76 4.05
N SER A 233 -5.63 38.64 2.79
CA SER A 233 -5.37 39.78 1.92
C SER A 233 -6.66 40.37 1.34
N SER A 234 -7.63 39.52 1.00
CA SER A 234 -8.95 39.95 0.50
C SER A 234 -9.99 38.86 0.75
N LEU A 235 -11.25 39.27 0.89
CA LEU A 235 -12.42 38.38 0.91
C LEU A 235 -13.30 38.76 -0.28
N ILE A 236 -13.44 37.83 -1.23
CA ILE A 236 -14.24 38.00 -2.44
C ILE A 236 -15.55 37.24 -2.26
N MET A 237 -16.66 37.95 -2.38
CA MET A 237 -18.01 37.42 -2.23
C MET A 237 -18.78 37.47 -3.55
N ARG A 238 -19.91 36.76 -3.61
CA ARG A 238 -20.80 36.76 -4.77
C ARG A 238 -21.55 38.10 -4.84
N ARG A 239 -21.48 38.77 -5.99
CA ARG A 239 -22.28 39.96 -6.29
C ARG A 239 -23.75 39.63 -6.50
#